data_AF-A0A7V9DFQ9-F1
#
_entry.id   AF-A0A7V9DFQ9-F1
#
_cell.length_a   1.000
_cell.length_b   1.000
_cell.length_c   1.000
_cell.angle_alpha   90.00
_cell.angle_beta   90.00
_cell.angle_gamma   90.00
#
_symmetry.space_group_name_H-M   'P 1'
#
loop_
_entity.id
_entity.type
_entity.pdbx_description
1 polymer ?
#
loop_
_entity_poly.entity_id
_entity_poly.type
_entity_poly.pdbx_seq_one_letter_code
_entity_poly.pdbx_strand_id
1 'polypeptide(L)'
;MSAMPPYDEVRLGELLGLLPPAPVGWVQAAQELPKARRQLDEIVELARADAAFRARVVEDLEAALAAAGYTPEPALLDAVRARLPELER
;
A
#
# COMPACT_ATOMS: atom_id res chain seq x y z
N MET A 1 10.13 -12.21 -39.42
CA MET A 1 9.85 -11.95 -38.00
C MET A 1 10.03 -13.27 -37.27
N SER A 2 11.12 -13.43 -36.52
CA SER A 2 11.35 -14.67 -35.76
C SER A 2 10.23 -14.84 -34.75
N ALA A 3 9.54 -15.99 -34.82
CA ALA A 3 8.63 -16.41 -33.77
C ALA A 3 9.45 -16.55 -32.48
N MET A 4 9.19 -15.70 -31.48
CA MET A 4 9.79 -15.90 -30.16
C MET A 4 9.29 -17.24 -29.63
N PRO A 5 10.18 -18.16 -29.21
CA PRO A 5 9.75 -19.39 -28.56
C PRO A 5 8.89 -19.03 -27.35
N PRO A 6 7.84 -19.81 -27.03
CA PRO A 6 7.05 -19.56 -25.83
C PRO A 6 7.99 -19.67 -24.63
N TYR A 7 8.19 -18.55 -23.93
CA TYR A 7 8.95 -18.54 -22.69
C TYR A 7 8.13 -19.27 -21.64
N ASP A 8 8.47 -20.52 -21.36
CA ASP A 8 7.92 -21.25 -20.21
C ASP A 8 8.50 -20.71 -18.90
N GLU A 9 7.87 -21.07 -17.77
CA GLU A 9 8.25 -20.61 -16.43
C GLU A 9 9.73 -20.89 -16.11
N VAL A 10 10.23 -22.05 -16.54
CA VAL A 10 11.62 -22.47 -16.35
C VAL A 10 12.56 -21.54 -17.11
N ARG A 11 12.28 -21.29 -18.40
CA ARG A 11 13.12 -20.41 -19.22
C ARG A 11 13.08 -18.96 -18.75
N LEU A 12 11.95 -18.49 -18.25
CA LEU A 12 11.86 -17.18 -17.61
C LEU A 12 12.71 -17.10 -16.34
N GLY A 13 12.66 -18.14 -15.50
CA GLY A 13 13.47 -18.22 -14.27
C GLY A 13 14.97 -18.15 -14.56
N GLU A 14 15.45 -18.90 -15.56
CA GLU A 14 16.85 -18.86 -16.00
C GLU A 14 17.26 -17.45 -16.45
N LEU A 15 16.42 -16.79 -17.26
CA LEU A 15 16.72 -15.45 -17.78
C LEU A 15 16.69 -14.39 -16.67
N LEU A 16 15.76 -14.49 -15.72
CA LEU A 16 15.70 -13.61 -14.56
C LEU A 16 16.93 -13.79 -13.65
N GLY A 17 17.43 -15.02 -13.51
CA GLY A 17 18.64 -15.33 -12.74
C GLY A 17 19.94 -14.73 -13.30
N LEU A 18 19.94 -14.29 -14.56
CA LEU A 18 21.09 -13.59 -15.18
C LEU A 18 21.14 -12.10 -14.81
N LEU A 19 20.05 -11.54 -14.26
CA LEU A 19 20.01 -10.15 -13.84
C LEU A 19 20.81 -9.94 -12.56
N PRO A 20 21.36 -8.73 -12.34
CA PRO A 20 21.95 -8.39 -11.05
C PRO A 20 20.91 -8.52 -9.93
N PRO A 21 21.34 -8.83 -8.70
CA PRO A 21 20.44 -8.90 -7.57
C PRO A 21 19.72 -7.56 -7.37
N ALA A 22 18.45 -7.63 -6.97
CA ALA A 22 17.67 -6.44 -6.69
C ALA A 22 18.35 -5.60 -5.58
N PRO A 23 18.29 -4.26 -5.66
CA PRO A 23 18.78 -3.40 -4.58
C PRO A 23 18.14 -3.78 -3.24
N VAL A 24 18.95 -3.87 -2.19
CA VAL A 24 18.50 -4.30 -0.86
C VAL A 24 17.34 -3.45 -0.35
N GLY A 25 17.39 -2.13 -0.57
CA GLY A 25 16.30 -1.22 -0.18
C GLY A 25 14.97 -1.53 -0.86
N TRP A 26 14.99 -2.04 -2.11
CA TRP A 26 13.76 -2.43 -2.81
C TRP A 26 13.20 -3.73 -2.24
N VAL A 27 14.06 -4.69 -1.92
CA VAL A 27 13.65 -5.95 -1.28
C VAL A 27 13.04 -5.67 0.09
N GLN A 28 13.68 -4.83 0.90
CA GLN A 28 13.16 -4.42 2.21
C GLN A 28 11.82 -3.69 2.08
N ALA A 29 11.71 -2.72 1.19
CA ALA A 29 10.44 -2.02 0.97
C ALA A 29 9.32 -3.00 0.54
N ALA A 30 9.63 -3.93 -0.37
CA ALA A 30 8.68 -4.93 -0.82
C ALA A 30 8.22 -5.88 0.31
N GLN A 31 9.09 -6.19 1.26
CA GLN A 31 8.74 -7.00 2.44
C GLN A 31 7.79 -6.28 3.40
N GLU A 32 7.88 -4.96 3.50
CA GLU A 32 7.01 -4.16 4.38
C GLU A 32 5.62 -3.91 3.76
N LEU A 33 5.49 -3.93 2.43
CA LEU A 33 4.24 -3.63 1.71
C LEU A 33 3.03 -4.46 2.20
N PRO A 34 3.10 -5.79 2.41
CA PRO A 34 1.95 -6.57 2.87
C PRO A 34 1.45 -6.14 4.26
N LYS A 35 2.34 -5.72 5.15
CA LYS A 35 1.95 -5.22 6.47
C LYS A 35 1.32 -3.83 6.35
N ALA A 36 1.98 -2.92 5.64
CA ALA A 36 1.48 -1.56 5.41
C ALA A 36 0.09 -1.57 4.74
N ARG A 37 -0.12 -2.46 3.76
CA ARG A 37 -1.41 -2.58 3.07
C ARG A 37 -2.52 -3.09 3.97
N ARG A 38 -2.24 -4.09 4.83
CA ARG A 38 -3.21 -4.57 5.82
C ARG A 38 -3.61 -3.48 6.79
N GLN A 39 -2.63 -2.73 7.31
CA GLN A 39 -2.89 -1.62 8.22
C GLN A 39 -3.75 -0.53 7.57
N LEU A 40 -3.49 -0.20 6.30
CA LEU A 40 -4.33 0.73 5.54
C LEU A 40 -5.77 0.21 5.38
N ASP A 41 -5.92 -1.05 5.01
CA ASP A 41 -7.24 -1.67 4.83
C ASP A 41 -8.01 -1.68 6.18
N GLU A 42 -7.36 -1.94 7.32
CA GLU A 42 -7.95 -1.85 8.65
C GLU A 42 -8.47 -0.44 8.99
N ILE A 43 -7.69 0.61 8.69
CA ILE A 43 -8.11 2.01 8.91
C ILE A 43 -9.35 2.33 8.07
N VAL A 44 -9.35 1.92 6.80
CA VAL A 44 -10.46 2.18 5.88
C VAL A 44 -11.72 1.44 6.31
N GLU A 45 -11.59 0.18 6.74
CA GLU A 45 -12.73 -0.59 7.25
C GLU A 45 -13.26 -0.02 8.57
N LEU A 46 -12.40 0.45 9.46
CA LEU A 46 -12.83 1.15 10.68
C LEU A 46 -13.62 2.41 10.34
N ALA A 47 -13.14 3.22 9.39
CA ALA A 47 -13.85 4.40 8.90
C ALA A 47 -15.19 4.07 8.22
N ARG A 48 -15.32 2.88 7.62
CA ARG A 48 -16.60 2.43 7.03
C ARG A 48 -17.58 1.94 8.10
N ALA A 49 -17.09 1.23 9.11
CA ALA A 49 -17.91 0.59 10.13
C ALA A 49 -18.32 1.55 11.27
N ASP A 50 -17.49 2.55 11.59
CA ASP A 50 -17.71 3.48 12.69
C ASP A 50 -17.95 4.91 12.17
N ALA A 51 -19.22 5.35 12.22
CA ALA A 51 -19.63 6.68 11.80
C ALA A 51 -19.00 7.82 12.64
N ALA A 52 -18.71 7.58 13.92
CA ALA A 52 -18.09 8.58 14.78
C ALA A 52 -16.60 8.71 14.48
N PHE A 53 -15.91 7.60 14.19
CA PHE A 53 -14.55 7.65 13.66
C PHE A 53 -14.51 8.32 12.28
N ARG A 54 -15.44 7.98 11.39
CA ARG A 54 -15.56 8.61 10.07
C ARG A 54 -15.72 10.12 10.13
N ALA A 55 -16.60 10.61 11.01
CA ALA A 55 -16.80 12.05 11.19
C ALA A 55 -15.49 12.75 11.61
N ARG A 56 -14.75 12.17 12.57
CA ARG A 56 -13.44 12.69 12.99
C ARG A 56 -12.40 12.66 11.87
N VAL A 57 -12.38 11.60 11.07
CA VAL A 57 -11.47 11.46 9.93
C VAL A 57 -11.75 12.51 8.84
N VAL A 58 -13.01 12.88 8.63
CA VAL A 58 -13.41 13.96 7.71
C VAL A 58 -13.07 15.34 8.25
N GLU A 59 -13.21 15.55 9.56
CA GLU A 59 -12.88 16.82 10.23
C GLU A 59 -11.38 17.07 10.29
N ASP A 60 -10.60 16.08 10.74
CA ASP A 60 -9.15 16.11 10.83
C ASP A 60 -8.57 14.69 10.77
N LEU A 61 -8.14 14.30 9.57
CA LEU A 61 -7.55 12.98 9.31
C LEU A 61 -6.31 12.71 10.17
N GLU A 62 -5.41 13.69 10.32
CA GLU A 62 -4.14 13.50 11.02
C GLU A 62 -4.38 13.31 12.52
N ALA A 63 -5.22 14.16 13.12
CA ALA A 63 -5.59 14.04 14.52
C ALA A 63 -6.39 12.75 14.81
N ALA A 64 -7.28 12.35 13.90
CA ALA A 64 -8.07 11.13 14.05
C ALA A 64 -7.19 9.86 14.03
N LEU A 65 -6.20 9.81 13.12
CA LEU A 65 -5.25 8.71 13.04
C LEU A 65 -4.34 8.65 14.27
N ALA A 66 -3.81 9.80 14.71
CA ALA A 66 -3.00 9.88 15.92
C ALA A 66 -3.77 9.41 17.17
N ALA A 67 -5.02 9.82 17.31
CA ALA A 67 -5.89 9.39 18.41
C ALA A 67 -6.22 7.88 18.35
N ALA A 68 -6.23 7.28 17.17
CA ALA A 68 -6.40 5.84 16.96
C ALA A 68 -5.08 5.05 17.11
N GLY A 69 -3.97 5.72 17.41
CA GLY A 69 -2.66 5.10 17.64
C GLY A 69 -1.83 4.87 16.38
N TYR A 70 -2.23 5.43 15.24
CA TYR A 70 -1.47 5.39 14.00
C TYR A 70 -0.54 6.60 13.88
N THR A 71 0.64 6.41 13.30
CA THR A 71 1.55 7.52 12.98
C THR A 71 1.11 8.18 11.67
N PRO A 72 0.74 9.47 11.67
CA PRO A 72 0.21 10.16 10.48
C PRO A 72 1.34 10.59 9.53
N GLU A 73 2.00 9.62 8.92
CA GLU A 73 3.02 9.89 7.90
C GLU A 73 2.36 10.38 6.59
N PRO A 74 3.00 11.27 5.82
CA PRO A 74 2.43 11.80 4.57
C PRO A 74 1.93 10.71 3.61
N ALA A 75 2.68 9.62 3.47
CA ALA A 75 2.31 8.50 2.61
C ALA A 75 1.04 7.76 3.10
N LEU A 76 0.83 7.66 4.41
CA LEU A 76 -0.38 7.06 4.97
C LEU A 76 -1.58 7.98 4.76
N LEU A 77 -1.42 9.28 4.97
CA LEU A 77 -2.48 10.27 4.76
C LEU A 77 -2.96 10.25 3.30
N ASP A 78 -2.02 10.26 2.34
CA ASP A 78 -2.35 10.21 0.92
C ASP A 78 -3.01 8.89 0.52
N ALA A 79 -2.55 7.77 1.09
CA ALA A 79 -3.16 6.47 0.84
C ALA A 79 -4.59 6.36 1.40
N VAL A 80 -4.87 6.95 2.56
CA VAL A 80 -6.22 7.00 3.13
C VAL A 80 -7.13 7.91 2.31
N ARG A 81 -6.67 9.10 1.91
CA ARG A 81 -7.43 10.01 1.02
C ARG A 81 -7.82 9.35 -0.30
N ALA A 82 -6.89 8.63 -0.92
CA ALA A 82 -7.14 7.90 -2.16
C ALA A 82 -8.21 6.79 -2.02
N ARG A 83 -8.47 6.30 -0.80
CA ARG A 83 -9.48 5.26 -0.52
C ARG A 83 -10.79 5.79 0.06
N LEU A 84 -10.79 7.04 0.55
CA LEU A 84 -11.94 7.74 1.13
C LEU A 84 -12.13 9.09 0.42
N PRO A 85 -12.75 9.12 -0.77
CA PRO A 85 -12.84 10.32 -1.62
C PRO A 85 -13.68 11.46 -1.01
N GLU A 86 -14.47 11.17 0.02
CA GLU A 86 -15.17 12.16 0.84
C GLU A 86 -14.26 13.10 1.64
N LEU A 87 -12.95 12.82 1.72
CA LEU A 87 -11.94 13.69 2.34
C LEU A 87 -11.44 14.80 1.41
N GLU A 88 -11.78 14.76 0.12
CA GLU A 88 -11.36 15.76 -0.87
C GLU A 88 -12.46 16.80 -1.17
N ARG A 89 -13.59 16.77 -0.43
CA ARG A 89 -14.73 17.68 -0.61
C ARG A 89 -14.70 18.90 0.28
#